data_AF-A0A3D9L647-F1
#
_entry.id   AF-A0A3D9L647-F1
#
_cell.length_a   1.000
_cell.length_b   1.000
_cell.length_c   1.000
_cell.angle_alpha   90.00
_cell.angle_beta   90.00
_cell.angle_gamma   90.00
#
_symmetry.space_group_name_H-M   'P 1'
#
loop_
_entity.id
_entity.type
_entity.pdbx_description
1 polymer ?
#
loop_
_entity_poly.entity_id
_entity_poly.type
_entity_poly.pdbx_seq_one_letter_code
_entity_poly.pdbx_strand_id
1 'polypeptide(L)'
;MRDTFLIIVLGAFLLPGCLESDLEATDKVQANKLTYLDPSFDWNQVRNNPFRIVGITPTDDTWSVIVEYSGGCEEHNFYTWWNGEWEKDNSATFYLIHNANNDMCEAFIRDTISIRLDETFLRDPDPLDSAHITILNASNAHKITVDPELARIAQSDNCQLNTTIKGTLCGQGIWDSQWLLMLDTVTNHNKVWLRPVTNSSKVMLTKPEPGNYTVGVTLLFGYEPIDPDEQCATLPDGSFVSVAVNCIEKQ
;
A
#
# COMPACT_ATOMS: atom_id res chain seq x y z
N MET A 1 -20.09 -73.93 -3.89
CA MET A 1 -19.64 -73.10 -5.02
C MET A 1 -19.19 -71.77 -4.44
N ARG A 2 -17.97 -71.34 -4.78
CA ARG A 2 -17.27 -70.19 -4.18
C ARG A 2 -17.84 -68.90 -4.75
N ASP A 3 -18.46 -68.10 -3.90
CA ASP A 3 -18.72 -66.69 -4.21
C ASP A 3 -17.50 -65.88 -3.77
N THR A 4 -16.83 -65.30 -4.75
CA THR A 4 -15.64 -64.45 -4.57
C THR A 4 -16.12 -63.01 -4.59
N PHE A 5 -16.14 -62.34 -3.43
CA PHE A 5 -16.41 -60.91 -3.33
C PHE A 5 -15.14 -60.14 -3.73
N LEU A 6 -15.20 -59.46 -4.88
CA LEU A 6 -14.17 -58.53 -5.35
C LEU A 6 -14.44 -57.16 -4.73
N ILE A 7 -13.68 -56.78 -3.70
CA ILE A 7 -13.70 -55.42 -3.13
C ILE A 7 -12.69 -54.59 -3.91
N ILE A 8 -13.19 -53.70 -4.77
CA ILE A 8 -12.39 -52.64 -5.40
C ILE A 8 -12.27 -51.51 -4.38
N VAL A 9 -11.13 -51.41 -3.70
CA VAL A 9 -10.76 -50.25 -2.90
C VAL A 9 -10.22 -49.18 -3.84
N LEU A 10 -11.06 -48.22 -4.22
CA LEU A 10 -10.60 -46.96 -4.82
C LEU A 10 -9.82 -46.20 -3.74
N GLY A 11 -8.49 -46.32 -3.78
CA GLY A 11 -7.59 -45.45 -3.02
C GLY A 11 -7.65 -44.04 -3.61
N ALA A 12 -8.47 -43.18 -3.01
CA ALA A 12 -8.39 -41.75 -3.23
C ALA A 12 -7.07 -41.26 -2.63
N PHE A 13 -6.05 -41.11 -3.49
CA PHE A 13 -4.87 -40.32 -3.17
C PHE A 13 -5.32 -38.86 -3.03
N LEU A 14 -5.66 -38.48 -1.80
CA LEU A 14 -5.67 -37.08 -1.40
C LEU A 14 -4.21 -36.61 -1.42
N LEU A 15 -3.77 -36.09 -2.57
CA LEU A 15 -2.62 -35.21 -2.59
C LEU A 15 -3.01 -34.02 -1.68
N PRO A 16 -2.28 -33.74 -0.59
CA PRO A 16 -2.39 -32.42 0.01
C PRO A 16 -1.97 -31.46 -1.09
N GLY A 17 -2.95 -30.77 -1.68
CA GLY A 17 -2.66 -29.53 -2.38
C GLY A 17 -1.92 -28.69 -1.37
N CYS A 18 -0.63 -28.47 -1.59
CA CYS A 18 0.00 -27.29 -1.06
C CYS A 18 -0.81 -26.14 -1.64
N LEU A 19 -1.78 -25.63 -0.88
CA LEU A 19 -2.05 -24.21 -0.92
C LEU A 19 -0.68 -23.60 -0.66
N GLU A 20 -0.02 -23.13 -1.72
CA GLU A 20 0.95 -22.06 -1.59
C GLU A 20 0.22 -20.99 -0.79
N SER A 21 0.45 -21.01 0.52
CA SER A 21 0.29 -19.80 1.31
C SER A 21 1.12 -18.80 0.54
N ASP A 22 0.44 -17.79 -0.03
CA ASP A 22 1.05 -16.55 -0.45
C ASP A 22 2.24 -16.32 0.49
N LEU A 23 3.46 -16.22 -0.05
CA LEU A 23 4.63 -15.93 0.74
C LEU A 23 4.33 -14.61 1.47
N GLU A 24 3.80 -14.72 2.68
CA GLU A 24 3.55 -13.59 3.57
C GLU A 24 4.92 -13.00 3.76
N ALA A 25 5.16 -11.89 3.07
CA ALA A 25 6.42 -11.21 3.13
C ALA A 25 6.78 -11.03 4.61
N THR A 26 7.99 -11.45 5.00
CA THR A 26 8.42 -11.34 6.38
C THR A 26 8.64 -9.87 6.67
N ASP A 27 7.83 -9.31 7.57
CA ASP A 27 7.96 -7.92 7.97
C ASP A 27 9.30 -7.71 8.70
N LYS A 28 10.13 -6.79 8.18
CA LYS A 28 11.40 -6.42 8.78
C LYS A 28 11.14 -5.68 10.10
N VAL A 29 11.68 -6.19 11.21
CA VAL A 29 11.50 -5.61 12.55
C VAL A 29 12.19 -4.24 12.67
N GLN A 30 13.31 -4.05 11.97
CA GLN A 30 14.05 -2.80 11.94
C GLN A 30 14.06 -2.25 10.52
N ALA A 31 13.41 -1.10 10.32
CA ALA A 31 13.37 -0.42 9.04
C ALA A 31 14.78 -0.12 8.50
N ASN A 32 14.98 -0.32 7.19
CA ASN A 32 16.20 0.15 6.55
C ASN A 32 16.31 1.67 6.62
N LYS A 33 17.54 2.15 6.80
CA LYS A 33 17.83 3.58 6.69
C LYS A 33 17.83 3.99 5.23
N LEU A 34 17.13 5.09 4.93
CA LEU A 34 17.21 5.75 3.64
C LEU A 34 18.43 6.67 3.57
N THR A 35 19.15 6.60 2.45
CA THR A 35 20.24 7.54 2.12
C THR A 35 19.79 8.52 1.04
N TYR A 36 19.98 9.81 1.27
CA TYR A 36 19.65 10.87 0.32
C TYR A 36 20.86 11.14 -0.57
N LEU A 37 20.69 10.98 -1.88
CA LEU A 37 21.69 11.31 -2.87
C LEU A 37 21.59 12.79 -3.24
N ASP A 38 22.75 13.42 -3.46
CA ASP A 38 22.78 14.82 -3.91
C ASP A 38 22.11 14.97 -5.28
N PRO A 39 21.38 16.06 -5.57
CA PRO A 39 20.78 16.28 -6.88
C PRO A 39 21.75 16.19 -8.06
N SER A 40 23.04 16.52 -7.86
CA SER A 40 24.09 16.40 -8.89
C SER A 40 24.63 14.97 -9.08
N PHE A 41 24.24 14.03 -8.22
CA PHE A 41 24.69 12.64 -8.30
C PHE A 41 24.03 11.91 -9.47
N ASP A 42 24.83 11.18 -10.26
CA ASP A 42 24.32 10.27 -11.29
C ASP A 42 23.84 8.96 -10.65
N TRP A 43 22.56 8.93 -10.29
CA TRP A 43 21.97 7.80 -9.58
C TRP A 43 22.02 6.48 -10.34
N ASN A 44 22.22 6.50 -11.67
CA ASN A 44 22.36 5.28 -12.48
C ASN A 44 23.64 4.48 -12.15
N GLN A 45 24.56 5.07 -11.40
CA GLN A 45 25.77 4.40 -10.91
C GLN A 45 25.52 3.56 -9.66
N VAL A 46 24.38 3.76 -8.98
CA VAL A 46 23.96 2.90 -7.87
C VAL A 46 23.37 1.64 -8.43
N ARG A 47 23.82 0.49 -7.94
CA ARG A 47 23.17 -0.78 -8.25
C ARG A 47 21.71 -0.72 -7.81
N ASN A 48 20.83 -1.11 -8.72
CA ASN A 48 19.39 -1.00 -8.53
C ASN A 48 18.72 -2.36 -8.78
N ASN A 49 18.63 -3.17 -7.73
CA ASN A 49 17.98 -4.46 -7.72
C ASN A 49 16.45 -4.33 -7.76
N PRO A 50 15.72 -5.34 -8.26
CA PRO A 50 14.27 -5.33 -8.29
C PRO A 50 13.65 -5.30 -6.89
N PHE A 51 12.62 -4.48 -6.75
CA PHE A 51 11.73 -4.43 -5.60
C PHE A 51 10.35 -3.96 -6.06
N ARG A 52 9.36 -4.04 -5.17
CA ARG A 52 7.99 -3.54 -5.38
C ARG A 52 7.72 -2.43 -4.38
N ILE A 53 7.07 -1.35 -4.80
CA ILE A 53 6.45 -0.42 -3.86
C ILE A 53 5.02 -0.91 -3.67
N VAL A 54 4.66 -1.24 -2.44
CA VAL A 54 3.34 -1.77 -2.07
C VAL A 54 2.36 -0.63 -1.83
N GLY A 55 2.82 0.44 -1.18
CA GLY A 55 2.01 1.61 -0.94
C GLY A 55 2.76 2.69 -0.18
N ILE A 56 2.13 3.85 -0.06
CA ILE A 56 2.69 5.01 0.64
C ILE A 56 1.68 5.51 1.67
N THR A 57 2.17 5.71 2.89
CA THR A 57 1.44 6.33 3.99
C THR A 57 2.08 7.69 4.28
N PRO A 58 1.53 8.80 3.75
CA PRO A 58 2.00 10.13 4.09
C PRO A 58 1.64 10.47 5.53
N THR A 59 2.54 11.09 6.28
CA THR A 59 2.29 11.61 7.62
C THR A 59 3.18 12.82 7.84
N ASP A 60 2.59 14.01 7.77
CA ASP A 60 3.33 15.27 7.79
C ASP A 60 4.50 15.22 6.78
N ASP A 61 5.69 15.61 7.21
CA ASP A 61 6.92 15.59 6.40
C ASP A 61 7.57 14.21 6.30
N THR A 62 7.04 13.16 6.96
CA THR A 62 7.66 11.83 6.98
C THR A 62 6.72 10.78 6.39
N TRP A 63 7.05 10.34 5.18
CA TRP A 63 6.24 9.39 4.44
C TRP A 63 6.79 8.00 4.62
N SER A 64 5.93 7.05 4.96
CA SER A 64 6.27 5.64 5.04
C SER A 64 6.02 4.99 3.68
N VAL A 65 7.07 4.52 3.02
CA VAL A 65 6.98 3.76 1.75
C VAL A 65 7.14 2.29 2.08
N ILE A 66 6.06 1.52 1.90
CA ILE A 66 6.06 0.08 2.12
C ILE A 66 6.61 -0.57 0.86
N VAL A 67 7.67 -1.37 1.00
CA VAL A 67 8.33 -2.05 -0.10
C VAL A 67 8.42 -3.55 0.14
N GLU A 68 8.50 -4.31 -0.93
CA GLU A 68 8.75 -5.74 -0.90
C GLU A 68 9.90 -6.11 -1.83
N TYR A 69 10.79 -7.00 -1.39
CA TYR A 69 11.95 -7.44 -2.17
C TYR A 69 12.43 -8.83 -1.72
N SER A 70 13.17 -9.52 -2.58
CA SER A 70 13.83 -10.79 -2.25
C SER A 70 15.17 -10.57 -1.55
N GLY A 71 15.56 -11.46 -0.64
CA GLY A 71 16.84 -11.42 0.07
C GLY A 71 16.72 -11.97 1.50
N GLY A 72 17.36 -11.31 2.45
CA GLY A 72 17.18 -11.52 3.89
C GLY A 72 18.40 -12.05 4.65
N CYS A 73 19.52 -12.29 3.96
CA CYS A 73 20.77 -12.74 4.58
C CYS A 73 21.80 -11.63 4.72
N GLU A 74 21.74 -10.63 3.84
CA GLU A 74 22.59 -9.44 3.90
C GLU A 74 21.74 -8.21 4.18
N GLU A 75 22.37 -7.13 4.63
CA GLU A 75 21.67 -5.85 4.71
C GLU A 75 21.43 -5.29 3.31
N HIS A 76 20.26 -4.70 3.09
CA HIS A 76 19.91 -4.04 1.84
C HIS A 76 19.96 -2.53 2.03
N ASN A 77 20.50 -1.80 1.06
CA ASN A 77 20.55 -0.34 1.12
C ASN A 77 19.43 0.27 0.28
N PHE A 78 18.77 1.28 0.82
CA PHE A 78 17.83 2.11 0.08
C PHE A 78 18.37 3.52 -0.07
N TYR A 79 18.20 4.08 -1.27
CA TYR A 79 18.57 5.44 -1.60
C TYR A 79 17.39 6.18 -2.18
N THR A 80 17.33 7.49 -1.94
CA THR A 80 16.44 8.36 -2.68
C THR A 80 17.22 9.45 -3.41
N TRP A 81 16.75 9.80 -4.60
CA TRP A 81 17.29 10.88 -5.39
C TRP A 81 16.16 11.71 -5.99
N TRP A 82 16.37 13.01 -6.07
CA TRP A 82 15.51 13.97 -6.77
C TRP A 82 16.43 15.03 -7.38
N ASN A 83 16.05 15.54 -8.54
CA ASN A 83 16.82 16.54 -9.28
C ASN A 83 16.87 17.91 -8.58
N GLY A 84 16.15 18.10 -7.48
CA GLY A 84 16.12 19.35 -6.72
C GLY A 84 15.31 20.46 -7.39
N GLU A 85 14.54 20.13 -8.42
CA GLU A 85 13.70 21.06 -9.16
C GLU A 85 12.23 20.65 -9.08
N TRP A 86 11.36 21.64 -8.90
CA TRP A 86 9.92 21.47 -8.98
C TRP A 86 9.48 21.58 -10.44
N GLU A 87 8.55 20.72 -10.83
CA GLU A 87 7.91 20.78 -12.13
C GLU A 87 6.92 21.96 -12.20
N LYS A 88 6.58 22.39 -13.42
CA LYS A 88 5.71 23.57 -13.64
C LYS A 88 4.32 23.45 -13.03
N ASP A 89 3.84 22.24 -12.81
CA ASP A 89 2.55 21.91 -12.23
C ASP A 89 2.60 21.68 -10.71
N ASN A 90 3.67 22.15 -10.06
CA ASN A 90 3.89 21.96 -8.63
C ASN A 90 4.04 20.48 -8.24
N SER A 91 4.71 19.68 -9.08
CA SER A 91 5.00 18.28 -8.81
C SER A 91 6.49 18.03 -8.65
N ALA A 92 6.83 16.95 -7.92
CA ALA A 92 8.20 16.47 -7.78
C ALA A 92 8.23 14.94 -7.85
N THR A 93 9.31 14.39 -8.42
CA THR A 93 9.52 12.94 -8.49
C THR A 93 10.77 12.54 -7.71
N PHE A 94 10.57 11.67 -6.71
CA PHE A 94 11.64 11.04 -5.95
C PHE A 94 11.85 9.61 -6.45
N TYR A 95 13.08 9.32 -6.83
CA TYR A 95 13.51 8.00 -7.26
C TYR A 95 13.88 7.21 -6.03
N LEU A 96 13.25 6.06 -5.82
CA LEU A 96 13.62 5.09 -4.80
C LEU A 96 14.45 3.99 -5.45
N ILE A 97 15.63 3.73 -4.89
CA ILE A 97 16.65 2.84 -5.44
C ILE A 97 17.01 1.81 -4.39
N HIS A 98 17.14 0.55 -4.80
CA HIS A 98 17.42 -0.58 -3.91
C HIS A 98 18.71 -1.29 -4.30
N ASN A 99 19.64 -1.45 -3.37
CA ASN A 99 20.85 -2.25 -3.57
C ASN A 99 20.83 -3.44 -2.61
N ALA A 100 20.69 -4.65 -3.16
CA ALA A 100 20.67 -5.89 -2.40
C ALA A 100 22.05 -6.38 -1.96
N ASN A 101 23.14 -5.68 -2.30
CA ASN A 101 24.50 -6.04 -1.91
C ASN A 101 24.95 -7.48 -2.29
N ASN A 102 24.39 -8.02 -3.38
CA ASN A 102 24.54 -9.43 -3.80
C ASN A 102 23.89 -10.45 -2.87
N ASP A 103 22.85 -10.07 -2.12
CA ASP A 103 22.05 -11.06 -1.38
C ASP A 103 21.39 -12.04 -2.37
N MET A 104 21.73 -13.32 -2.21
CA MET A 104 21.21 -14.41 -3.02
C MET A 104 20.15 -15.23 -2.28
N CYS A 105 19.79 -14.85 -1.05
CA CYS A 105 18.74 -15.52 -0.30
C CYS A 105 17.36 -15.25 -0.90
N GLU A 106 16.48 -16.23 -0.74
CA GLU A 106 15.17 -16.28 -1.40
C GLU A 106 14.03 -15.94 -0.43
N ALA A 107 14.30 -15.29 0.71
CA ALA A 107 13.22 -14.81 1.56
C ALA A 107 12.55 -13.60 0.90
N PHE A 108 11.22 -13.51 1.05
CA PHE A 108 10.45 -12.37 0.58
C PHE A 108 10.26 -11.43 1.77
N ILE A 109 10.86 -10.24 1.72
CA ILE A 109 10.91 -9.30 2.84
C ILE A 109 9.96 -8.14 2.55
N ARG A 110 9.16 -7.75 3.54
CA ARG A 110 8.45 -6.47 3.55
C ARG A 110 9.16 -5.50 4.48
N ASP A 111 9.39 -4.29 4.01
CA ASP A 111 10.04 -3.25 4.80
C ASP A 111 9.29 -1.92 4.66
N THR A 112 9.46 -1.05 5.65
CA THR A 112 8.91 0.30 5.64
C THR A 112 10.05 1.31 5.61
N ILE A 113 10.19 2.01 4.48
CA ILE A 113 11.22 3.02 4.28
C ILE A 113 10.65 4.39 4.60
N SER A 114 11.21 5.06 5.60
CA SER A 114 10.81 6.43 5.94
C SER A 114 11.52 7.44 5.05
N ILE A 115 10.76 8.16 4.23
CA ILE A 115 11.23 9.31 3.45
C ILE A 115 10.79 10.58 4.17
N ARG A 116 11.75 11.33 4.71
CA ARG A 116 11.54 12.72 5.10
C ARG A 116 11.58 13.64 3.90
N LEU A 117 10.53 14.44 3.74
CA LEU A 117 10.34 15.48 2.74
C LEU A 117 10.24 16.82 3.48
N ASP A 118 11.32 17.24 4.14
CA ASP A 118 11.34 18.52 4.86
C ASP A 118 12.15 19.59 4.12
N GLU A 119 12.08 20.82 4.62
CA GLU A 119 12.78 22.00 4.08
C GLU A 119 14.26 21.78 3.81
N THR A 120 14.93 20.95 4.63
CA THR A 120 16.37 20.67 4.49
C THR A 120 16.65 19.93 3.19
N PHE A 121 15.75 19.04 2.81
CA PHE A 121 15.88 18.26 1.58
C PHE A 121 15.27 19.01 0.39
N LEU A 122 14.13 19.68 0.59
CA LEU A 122 13.38 20.34 -0.47
C LEU A 122 13.91 21.70 -0.90
N ARG A 123 14.75 22.34 -0.07
CA ARG A 123 15.33 23.68 -0.29
C ARG A 123 14.31 24.81 -0.51
N ASP A 124 13.00 24.51 -0.49
CA ASP A 124 11.86 25.42 -0.52
C ASP A 124 10.61 24.71 0.08
N PRO A 125 10.02 25.20 1.20
CA PRO A 125 8.84 24.61 1.85
C PRO A 125 7.50 24.84 1.14
N ASP A 126 7.36 25.94 0.40
CA ASP A 126 6.04 26.45 -0.02
C ASP A 126 5.18 25.46 -0.83
N PRO A 127 5.73 24.49 -1.59
CA PRO A 127 4.88 23.60 -2.37
C PRO A 127 4.40 22.33 -1.65
N LEU A 128 4.98 21.87 -0.54
CA LEU A 128 4.69 20.53 0.02
C LEU A 128 3.21 20.24 0.28
N ASP A 129 2.52 21.17 0.95
CA ASP A 129 1.11 21.04 1.31
C ASP A 129 0.17 21.06 0.09
N SER A 130 0.68 21.40 -1.09
CA SER A 130 -0.06 21.52 -2.33
C SER A 130 0.57 20.76 -3.50
N ALA A 131 1.64 20.02 -3.25
CA ALA A 131 2.43 19.39 -4.28
C ALA A 131 1.99 17.97 -4.57
N HIS A 132 2.00 17.63 -5.85
CA HIS A 132 1.89 16.24 -6.27
C HIS A 132 3.27 15.58 -6.15
N ILE A 133 3.47 14.79 -5.10
CA ILE A 133 4.72 14.07 -4.91
C ILE A 133 4.59 12.67 -5.49
N THR A 134 5.53 12.30 -6.34
CA THR A 134 5.62 10.98 -6.94
C THR A 134 6.81 10.24 -6.39
N ILE A 135 6.60 9.04 -5.84
CA ILE A 135 7.69 8.10 -5.57
C ILE A 135 7.75 7.11 -6.72
N LEU A 136 8.91 7.07 -7.38
CA LEU A 136 9.20 6.24 -8.53
C LEU A 136 10.12 5.10 -8.09
N ASN A 137 9.71 3.88 -8.39
CA ASN A 137 10.58 2.72 -8.28
C ASN A 137 11.60 2.74 -9.43
N ALA A 138 12.86 3.03 -9.13
CA ALA A 138 13.87 3.20 -10.16
C ALA A 138 14.14 1.91 -10.95
N SER A 139 13.82 0.72 -10.40
CA SER A 139 14.13 -0.58 -11.00
C SER A 139 13.16 -0.98 -12.12
N ASN A 140 11.93 -0.48 -12.09
CA ASN A 140 10.87 -0.85 -13.04
C ASN A 140 10.01 0.34 -13.52
N ALA A 141 10.34 1.56 -13.10
CA ALA A 141 9.63 2.80 -13.40
C ALA A 141 8.16 2.85 -12.94
N HIS A 142 7.72 1.93 -12.07
CA HIS A 142 6.42 2.02 -11.42
C HIS A 142 6.37 3.28 -10.54
N LYS A 143 5.22 3.97 -10.53
CA LYS A 143 5.06 5.26 -9.84
C LYS A 143 3.82 5.24 -8.98
N ILE A 144 3.94 5.81 -7.79
CA ILE A 144 2.80 6.16 -6.95
C ILE A 144 2.85 7.67 -6.74
N THR A 145 1.81 8.36 -7.20
CA THR A 145 1.63 9.80 -6.97
C THR A 145 0.66 9.98 -5.82
N VAL A 146 1.07 10.75 -4.82
CA VAL A 146 0.25 11.13 -3.68
C VAL A 146 -0.44 12.44 -4.01
N ASP A 147 -1.77 12.44 -3.92
CA ASP A 147 -2.58 13.64 -4.05
C ASP A 147 -2.54 14.43 -2.73
N PRO A 148 -2.14 15.72 -2.76
CA PRO A 148 -1.97 16.50 -1.54
C PRO A 148 -3.29 16.81 -0.83
N GLU A 149 -4.42 16.88 -1.55
CA GLU A 149 -5.72 17.05 -0.90
C GLU A 149 -6.14 15.76 -0.18
N LEU A 150 -5.94 14.59 -0.80
CA LEU A 150 -6.25 13.32 -0.16
C LEU A 150 -5.28 12.99 0.99
N ALA A 151 -4.02 13.40 0.90
CA ALA A 151 -3.03 13.19 1.97
C ALA A 151 -3.40 13.92 3.27
N ARG A 152 -4.26 14.94 3.20
CA ARG A 152 -4.79 15.67 4.36
C ARG A 152 -5.93 14.96 5.10
N ILE A 153 -6.42 13.83 4.59
CA ILE A 153 -7.42 13.03 5.32
C ILE A 153 -6.83 12.61 6.66
N ALA A 154 -7.52 12.94 7.75
CA ALA A 154 -7.03 12.64 9.10
C ALA A 154 -6.87 11.13 9.30
N GLN A 155 -5.69 10.71 9.78
CA GLN A 155 -5.37 9.32 10.09
C GLN A 155 -5.38 9.11 11.60
N SER A 156 -5.90 7.99 12.07
CA SER A 156 -6.06 7.73 13.51
C SER A 156 -6.31 6.26 13.79
N ASP A 157 -5.88 5.82 14.97
CA ASP A 157 -6.32 4.54 15.56
C ASP A 157 -7.72 4.62 16.19
N ASN A 158 -8.23 5.84 16.41
CA ASN A 158 -9.52 6.10 17.05
C ASN A 158 -10.60 6.46 16.02
N CYS A 159 -11.87 6.23 16.39
CA CYS A 159 -12.99 6.34 15.47
C CYS A 159 -13.50 7.78 15.41
N GLN A 160 -12.94 8.54 14.47
CA GLN A 160 -13.10 9.99 14.39
C GLN A 160 -13.62 10.48 13.03
N LEU A 161 -13.36 9.75 11.95
CA LEU A 161 -13.83 10.12 10.61
C LEU A 161 -15.28 9.68 10.42
N ASN A 162 -16.16 10.62 10.06
CA ASN A 162 -17.55 10.32 9.74
C ASN A 162 -17.67 9.76 8.32
N THR A 163 -18.27 8.58 8.20
CA THR A 163 -18.45 7.89 6.93
C THR A 163 -19.84 7.27 6.82
N THR A 164 -20.26 6.98 5.58
CA THR A 164 -21.40 6.13 5.31
C THR A 164 -20.96 4.94 4.47
N ILE A 165 -21.27 3.74 4.95
CA ILE A 165 -21.20 2.52 4.14
C ILE A 165 -22.46 2.48 3.27
N LYS A 166 -22.27 2.60 1.96
CA LYS A 166 -23.28 2.28 0.96
C LYS A 166 -23.05 0.81 0.58
N GLY A 167 -24.08 -0.03 0.64
CA GLY A 167 -23.95 -1.47 0.32
C GLY A 167 -23.24 -1.73 -1.02
N THR A 168 -22.51 -2.85 -1.11
CA THR A 168 -21.55 -3.17 -2.19
C THR A 168 -22.15 -3.30 -3.58
N LEU A 169 -21.34 -2.93 -4.59
CA LEU A 169 -21.56 -3.26 -6.00
C LEU A 169 -20.60 -4.35 -6.54
N CYS A 170 -19.38 -4.52 -6.01
CA CYS A 170 -18.39 -5.59 -6.32
C CYS A 170 -17.00 -5.14 -5.81
N GLY A 171 -16.00 -6.03 -5.80
CA GLY A 171 -14.57 -5.68 -5.72
C GLY A 171 -13.79 -6.34 -4.57
N GLN A 172 -12.48 -6.08 -4.52
CA GLN A 172 -11.54 -6.66 -3.55
C GLN A 172 -11.21 -5.70 -2.40
N GLY A 173 -11.07 -6.24 -1.20
CA GLY A 173 -10.86 -5.53 0.05
C GLY A 173 -11.36 -6.38 1.22
N ILE A 174 -11.14 -5.94 2.46
CA ILE A 174 -11.44 -6.76 3.65
C ILE A 174 -12.93 -7.12 3.84
N TRP A 175 -13.84 -6.42 3.14
CA TRP A 175 -15.30 -6.57 3.26
C TRP A 175 -16.00 -6.63 1.89
N ASP A 176 -15.44 -7.41 0.96
CA ASP A 176 -15.92 -7.51 -0.43
C ASP A 176 -16.05 -6.15 -1.13
N SER A 177 -15.08 -5.24 -0.89
CA SER A 177 -15.13 -3.85 -1.37
C SER A 177 -16.36 -3.07 -0.90
N GLN A 178 -16.76 -3.20 0.37
CA GLN A 178 -17.55 -2.14 0.99
C GLN A 178 -16.70 -0.89 1.13
N TRP A 179 -17.03 0.15 0.36
CA TRP A 179 -16.34 1.42 0.39
C TRP A 179 -17.02 2.36 1.39
N LEU A 180 -16.20 3.18 2.03
CA LEU A 180 -16.65 4.17 3.01
C LEU A 180 -16.72 5.52 2.31
N LEU A 181 -17.92 6.05 2.10
CA LEU A 181 -18.08 7.42 1.61
C LEU A 181 -17.81 8.37 2.76
N MET A 182 -16.81 9.25 2.64
CA MET A 182 -16.58 10.30 3.62
C MET A 182 -17.75 11.29 3.63
N LEU A 183 -18.23 11.64 4.83
CA LEU A 183 -19.26 12.65 5.00
C LEU A 183 -18.67 14.07 5.04
N ASP A 184 -17.42 14.18 5.49
CA ASP A 184 -16.67 15.43 5.53
C ASP A 184 -15.90 15.60 4.21
N THR A 185 -16.03 16.76 3.57
CA THR A 185 -15.34 17.06 2.31
C THR A 185 -13.93 17.56 2.60
N VAL A 186 -12.92 16.79 2.16
CA VAL A 186 -11.50 17.22 2.18
C VAL A 186 -11.11 17.97 0.90
N THR A 187 -11.89 17.79 -0.16
CA THR A 187 -11.68 18.40 -1.48
C THR A 187 -12.81 19.37 -1.82
N ASN A 188 -12.56 20.31 -2.73
CA ASN A 188 -13.59 21.23 -3.23
C ASN A 188 -14.66 20.46 -4.04
N HIS A 189 -15.71 20.03 -3.36
CA HIS A 189 -16.95 19.46 -3.92
C HIS A 189 -16.86 18.06 -4.55
N ASN A 190 -15.76 17.32 -4.38
CA ASN A 190 -15.67 15.93 -4.85
C ASN A 190 -15.94 14.92 -3.72
N LYS A 191 -16.67 13.84 -4.05
CA LYS A 191 -16.84 12.71 -3.14
C LYS A 191 -15.48 12.04 -2.92
N VAL A 192 -15.20 11.64 -1.68
CA VAL A 192 -14.00 10.86 -1.34
C VAL A 192 -14.45 9.51 -0.79
N TRP A 193 -13.95 8.44 -1.38
CA TRP A 193 -14.20 7.08 -0.95
C TRP A 193 -12.95 6.47 -0.33
N LEU A 194 -13.09 5.90 0.85
CA LEU A 194 -12.06 5.06 1.45
C LEU A 194 -12.32 3.62 1.01
N ARG A 195 -11.30 2.96 0.46
CA ARG A 195 -11.34 1.55 0.07
C ARG A 195 -10.61 0.72 1.12
N PRO A 196 -11.31 -0.01 2.01
CA PRO A 196 -10.69 -0.87 3.00
C PRO A 196 -9.95 -2.04 2.34
N VAL A 197 -8.62 -2.01 2.36
CA VAL A 197 -7.78 -3.07 1.74
C VAL A 197 -7.11 -3.96 2.77
N THR A 198 -6.99 -3.48 4.01
CA THR A 198 -6.46 -4.22 5.16
C THR A 198 -7.04 -3.65 6.45
N ASN A 199 -6.78 -4.28 7.59
CA ASN A 199 -7.25 -3.87 8.90
C ASN A 199 -6.20 -4.08 9.98
N SER A 200 -6.30 -3.28 11.05
CA SER A 200 -5.57 -3.58 12.28
C SER A 200 -6.13 -4.86 12.93
N SER A 201 -5.32 -5.54 13.73
CA SER A 201 -5.73 -6.72 14.51
C SER A 201 -6.88 -6.44 15.49
N LYS A 202 -7.21 -5.17 15.74
CA LYS A 202 -8.30 -4.75 16.63
C LYS A 202 -9.66 -4.68 15.92
N VAL A 203 -9.68 -4.73 14.60
CA VAL A 203 -10.89 -4.65 13.78
C VAL A 203 -11.32 -6.05 13.36
N MET A 204 -12.56 -6.40 13.67
CA MET A 204 -13.14 -7.67 13.24
C MET A 204 -13.38 -7.66 11.73
N LEU A 205 -13.03 -8.76 11.06
CA LEU A 205 -13.24 -8.96 9.62
C LEU A 205 -14.70 -9.25 9.24
N THR A 206 -15.64 -9.14 10.19
CA THR A 206 -17.06 -9.28 9.89
C THR A 206 -17.53 -8.07 9.09
N LYS A 207 -18.12 -8.33 7.92
CA LYS A 207 -18.66 -7.31 7.02
C LYS A 207 -19.72 -6.43 7.73
N PRO A 208 -19.55 -5.11 7.79
CA PRO A 208 -20.52 -4.21 8.40
C PRO A 208 -21.79 -4.04 7.54
N GLU A 209 -22.92 -3.81 8.21
CA GLU A 209 -24.19 -3.48 7.53
C GLU A 209 -24.15 -2.04 6.97
N PRO A 210 -24.88 -1.72 5.87
CA PRO A 210 -25.02 -0.35 5.40
C PRO A 210 -25.50 0.61 6.49
N GLY A 211 -24.93 1.81 6.56
CA GLY A 211 -25.24 2.77 7.61
C GLY A 211 -24.17 3.84 7.80
N ASN A 212 -24.33 4.67 8.84
CA ASN A 212 -23.35 5.68 9.23
C ASN A 212 -22.41 5.12 10.28
N TYR A 213 -21.13 5.45 10.15
CA TYR A 213 -20.05 4.95 10.98
C TYR A 213 -19.04 6.05 11.28
N THR A 214 -18.41 5.96 12.44
CA THR A 214 -17.11 6.59 12.68
C THR A 214 -16.01 5.57 12.44
N VAL A 215 -14.93 5.98 11.77
CA VAL A 215 -13.77 5.11 11.48
C VAL A 215 -12.46 5.79 11.84
N GLY A 216 -11.47 4.97 12.16
CA GLY A 216 -10.06 5.34 12.23
C GLY A 216 -9.34 4.61 11.12
N VAL A 217 -8.49 5.31 10.37
CA VAL A 217 -7.83 4.75 9.19
C VAL A 217 -6.37 5.18 9.08
N THR A 218 -5.59 4.40 8.33
CA THR A 218 -4.28 4.75 7.81
C THR A 218 -4.34 4.73 6.28
N LEU A 219 -3.84 5.77 5.62
CA LEU A 219 -3.84 5.88 4.15
C LEU A 219 -2.77 4.98 3.53
N LEU A 220 -3.09 4.39 2.38
CA LEU A 220 -2.23 3.47 1.63
C LEU A 220 -2.27 3.81 0.13
N PHE A 221 -1.66 4.92 -0.27
CA PHE A 221 -1.61 5.34 -1.67
C PHE A 221 -0.92 4.29 -2.55
N GLY A 222 -1.48 4.02 -3.72
CA GLY A 222 -0.97 3.03 -4.68
C GLY A 222 -1.14 1.57 -4.27
N TYR A 223 -1.74 1.29 -3.10
CA TYR A 223 -2.07 -0.09 -2.73
C TYR A 223 -3.20 -0.61 -3.61
N GLU A 224 -2.88 -1.61 -4.41
CA GLU A 224 -3.81 -2.38 -5.23
C GLU A 224 -4.01 -3.76 -4.60
N PRO A 225 -5.25 -4.15 -4.24
CA PRO A 225 -5.52 -5.53 -3.85
C PRO A 225 -5.24 -6.49 -5.01
N ILE A 226 -4.80 -7.72 -4.70
CA ILE A 226 -4.47 -8.75 -5.69
C ILE A 226 -5.75 -9.21 -6.38
N ASP A 227 -5.72 -9.19 -7.73
CA ASP A 227 -6.87 -9.45 -8.59
C ASP A 227 -7.07 -10.93 -8.92
N PRO A 228 -8.17 -11.58 -8.47
CA PRO A 228 -8.60 -12.82 -9.13
C PRO A 228 -9.69 -12.69 -10.19
N ASP A 229 -10.40 -11.57 -10.38
CA ASP A 229 -11.49 -11.54 -11.37
C ASP A 229 -11.95 -10.13 -11.80
N GLU A 230 -11.86 -9.92 -13.12
CA GLU A 230 -12.05 -8.71 -13.94
C GLU A 230 -13.48 -8.09 -13.94
N GLN A 231 -14.33 -8.40 -12.95
CA GLN A 231 -15.78 -8.11 -13.00
C GLN A 231 -16.26 -7.04 -12.02
N CYS A 232 -15.59 -5.90 -11.96
CA CYS A 232 -16.18 -4.73 -11.30
C CYS A 232 -16.61 -3.67 -12.31
N ALA A 233 -17.92 -3.60 -12.56
CA ALA A 233 -18.49 -2.92 -13.72
C ALA A 233 -18.38 -1.39 -13.70
N THR A 234 -18.21 -0.75 -12.53
CA THR A 234 -17.99 0.71 -12.42
C THR A 234 -17.44 1.08 -11.03
N LEU A 235 -16.37 1.89 -10.99
CA LEU A 235 -15.94 2.57 -9.78
C LEU A 235 -16.93 3.70 -9.46
N PRO A 236 -17.16 4.04 -8.17
CA PRO A 236 -18.03 5.15 -7.83
C PRO A 236 -17.41 6.48 -8.24
N ASP A 237 -18.25 7.45 -8.62
CA ASP A 237 -17.80 8.81 -8.92
C ASP A 237 -17.10 9.45 -7.71
N GLY A 238 -15.98 10.12 -8.00
CA GLY A 238 -15.18 10.85 -7.00
C GLY A 238 -13.74 10.32 -6.93
N SER A 239 -13.02 10.81 -5.93
CA SER A 239 -11.68 10.33 -5.61
C SER A 239 -11.77 9.13 -4.67
N PHE A 240 -10.77 8.26 -4.71
CA PHE A 240 -10.68 7.15 -3.76
C PHE A 240 -9.25 6.94 -3.28
N VAL A 241 -9.12 6.46 -2.05
CA VAL A 241 -7.85 6.13 -1.42
C VAL A 241 -7.98 4.78 -0.71
N SER A 242 -7.01 3.88 -0.94
CA SER A 242 -6.94 2.63 -0.19
C SER A 242 -6.56 2.94 1.26
N VAL A 243 -7.16 2.22 2.20
CA VAL A 243 -6.91 2.42 3.63
C VAL A 243 -6.75 1.11 4.38
N ALA A 244 -5.93 1.13 5.43
CA ALA A 244 -6.04 0.22 6.54
C ALA A 244 -7.10 0.74 7.50
N VAL A 245 -8.08 -0.10 7.89
CA VAL A 245 -9.06 0.27 8.90
C VAL A 245 -8.52 -0.07 10.28
N ASN A 246 -8.36 0.94 11.12
CA ASN A 246 -7.82 0.79 12.49
C ASN A 246 -8.91 0.65 13.53
N CYS A 247 -10.09 1.23 13.27
CA CYS A 247 -11.30 1.04 14.07
C CYS A 247 -12.55 1.34 13.23
N ILE A 248 -13.70 0.79 13.64
CA ILE A 248 -15.01 1.08 13.05
C ILE A 248 -16.10 0.99 14.13
N GLU A 249 -16.95 2.02 14.23
CA GLU A 249 -18.06 2.09 15.18
C GLU A 249 -19.33 2.59 14.50
N LYS A 250 -20.45 1.91 14.75
CA LYS A 250 -21.75 2.30 14.19
C LYS A 250 -22.32 3.48 14.97
N GLN A 251 -22.80 4.50 14.24
CA GLN A 251 -23.50 5.66 14.81
C GLN A 251 -24.95 5.36 15.15
#